data_AF-A0A7C6C406-F1
#
_entry.id   AF-A0A7C6C406-F1
#
_cell.length_a   1.000
_cell.length_b   1.000
_cell.length_c   1.000
_cell.angle_alpha   90.00
_cell.angle_beta   90.00
_cell.angle_gamma   90.00
#
_symmetry.space_group_name_H-M   'P 1'
#
loop_
_entity.id
_entity.type
_entity.pdbx_description
1 polymer ?
#
loop_
_entity_poly.entity_id
_entity_poly.type
_entity_poly.pdbx_seq_one_letter_code
_entity_poly.pdbx_strand_id
1 'polypeptide(L)'
;MKQIKIEVQAYSDEILQELFEMDSKQLAEGVKQRIEDTDSEIEMVDYSPAESFGLVEVSTFLITIGSGVAINLISSWLIEKIKKKEKDVVAITINGKSISSRKLTEERLTAVLTAMNQE
;
A
#
# COMPACT_ATOMS: atom_id res chain seq x y z
N MET A 1 -8.79 13.92 9.41
CA MET A 1 -8.01 12.70 9.11
C MET A 1 -8.60 12.07 7.87
N LYS A 2 -7.77 11.75 6.87
CA LYS A 2 -8.24 11.07 5.65
C LYS A 2 -7.77 9.62 5.68
N GLN A 3 -8.61 8.71 5.19
CA GLN A 3 -8.28 7.29 5.10
C GLN A 3 -8.05 6.89 3.64
N ILE A 4 -6.96 6.18 3.41
CA ILE A 4 -6.60 5.60 2.14
C ILE A 4 -6.67 4.09 2.29
N LYS A 5 -7.59 3.47 1.55
CA LYS A 5 -7.69 2.03 1.41
C LYS A 5 -6.82 1.59 0.23
N ILE A 6 -5.89 0.68 0.46
CA ILE A 6 -5.04 0.06 -0.56
C ILE A 6 -5.30 -1.44 -0.54
N GLU A 7 -5.64 -2.01 -1.68
CA GLU A 7 -5.86 -3.44 -1.86
C GLU A 7 -4.84 -3.96 -2.85
N VAL A 8 -4.06 -4.97 -2.46
CA VAL A 8 -3.05 -5.60 -3.30
C VAL A 8 -3.51 -7.01 -3.63
N GLN A 9 -3.65 -7.28 -4.93
CA GLN A 9 -4.12 -8.57 -5.44
C GLN A 9 -2.96 -9.36 -6.02
N ALA A 10 -2.82 -10.61 -5.62
CA ALA A 10 -1.81 -11.54 -6.12
C ALA A 10 -2.43 -12.91 -6.41
N TYR A 11 -1.67 -13.81 -7.06
CA TYR A 11 -2.16 -15.16 -7.37
C TYR A 11 -2.13 -16.12 -6.17
N SER A 12 -1.43 -15.78 -5.09
CA SER A 12 -1.41 -16.57 -3.85
C SER A 12 -1.13 -15.69 -2.63
N ASP A 13 -1.54 -16.18 -1.46
CA ASP A 13 -1.32 -15.54 -0.17
C ASP A 13 0.18 -15.52 0.13
N GLU A 14 0.91 -16.59 -0.19
CA GLU A 14 2.38 -16.65 -0.05
C GLU A 14 3.10 -15.45 -0.69
N ILE A 15 2.66 -15.00 -1.87
CA ILE A 15 3.23 -13.81 -2.52
C ILE A 15 2.97 -12.55 -1.69
N LEU A 16 1.77 -12.41 -1.12
CA LEU A 16 1.41 -11.28 -0.26
C LEU A 16 2.22 -11.33 1.05
N GLN A 17 2.35 -12.50 1.65
CA GLN A 17 3.16 -12.73 2.84
C GLN A 17 4.64 -12.38 2.60
N GLU A 18 5.20 -12.79 1.46
CA GLU A 18 6.58 -12.46 1.06
C GLU A 18 6.76 -10.97 0.75
N LEU A 19 5.80 -10.35 0.05
CA LEU A 19 5.84 -8.92 -0.28
C LEU A 19 5.90 -8.05 0.97
N PHE A 20 5.12 -8.42 1.99
CA PHE A 20 4.94 -7.61 3.17
C PHE A 20 5.73 -8.11 4.38
N GLU A 21 6.56 -9.15 4.22
CA GLU A 21 7.49 -9.69 5.24
C GLU A 21 6.80 -9.81 6.61
N MET A 22 5.89 -10.78 6.71
CA MET A 22 4.93 -10.95 7.82
C MET A 22 5.51 -10.83 9.23
N ASP A 23 5.40 -9.62 9.78
CA ASP A 23 4.62 -9.39 10.99
C ASP A 23 3.83 -8.11 10.73
N SER A 24 2.50 -8.17 10.71
CA SER A 24 1.64 -6.99 10.51
C SER A 24 2.01 -5.83 11.46
N LYS A 25 2.56 -6.13 12.64
CA LYS A 25 3.14 -5.14 13.56
C LYS A 25 4.44 -4.54 13.05
N GLN A 26 5.36 -5.34 12.50
CA GLN A 26 6.60 -4.83 11.92
C GLN A 26 6.37 -4.01 10.64
N LEU A 27 5.29 -4.29 9.91
CA LEU A 27 4.90 -3.47 8.78
C LEU A 27 4.36 -2.11 9.24
N ALA A 28 3.44 -2.10 10.20
CA ALA A 28 2.92 -0.87 10.80
C ALA A 28 4.04 -0.06 11.47
N GLU A 29 4.94 -0.73 12.20
CA GLU A 29 6.11 -0.13 12.83
C GLU A 29 7.16 0.32 11.81
N GLY A 30 7.43 -0.44 10.75
CA GLY A 30 8.42 -0.09 9.72
C GLY A 30 7.94 1.03 8.80
N VAL A 31 6.63 1.09 8.54
CA VAL A 31 5.98 2.24 7.93
C VAL A 31 6.10 3.41 8.91
N LYS A 32 5.62 3.29 10.15
CA LYS A 32 5.70 4.34 11.19
C LYS A 32 7.12 4.86 11.41
N GLN A 33 8.14 4.02 11.44
CA GLN A 33 9.53 4.38 11.70
C GLN A 33 10.16 5.14 10.52
N ARG A 34 9.93 4.70 9.28
CA ARG A 34 10.34 5.46 8.08
C ARG A 34 9.59 6.79 7.95
N ILE A 35 8.42 6.88 8.56
CA ILE A 35 7.60 8.08 8.56
C ILE A 35 8.00 9.01 9.70
N GLU A 36 8.34 8.52 10.89
CA GLU A 36 8.84 9.32 12.02
C GLU A 36 10.18 10.02 11.68
N ASP A 37 10.98 9.44 10.77
CA ASP A 37 12.19 10.07 10.21
C ASP A 37 11.88 11.25 9.26
N THR A 38 10.60 11.45 8.92
CA THR A 38 10.10 12.58 8.15
C THR A 38 9.05 13.32 8.97
N ASP A 39 8.89 14.62 8.80
CA ASP A 39 7.91 15.42 9.58
C ASP A 39 6.45 15.16 9.09
N SER A 40 6.08 13.89 8.89
CA SER A 40 4.89 13.42 8.19
C SER A 40 3.93 12.70 9.14
N GLU A 41 2.72 13.25 9.28
CA GLU A 41 1.71 12.80 10.24
C GLU A 41 0.94 11.54 9.76
N ILE A 42 1.56 10.37 9.63
CA ILE A 42 0.78 9.13 9.47
C ILE A 42 0.35 8.65 10.84
N GLU A 43 -0.96 8.66 11.08
CA GLU A 43 -1.52 8.44 12.40
C GLU A 43 -1.77 6.95 12.68
N MET A 44 -2.12 6.17 11.65
CA MET A 44 -2.44 4.75 11.80
C MET A 44 -2.29 3.99 10.47
N VAL A 45 -1.82 2.74 10.55
CA VAL A 45 -1.84 1.78 9.44
C VAL A 45 -2.44 0.49 9.97
N ASP A 46 -3.63 0.14 9.50
CA ASP A 46 -4.24 -1.15 9.75
C ASP A 46 -4.00 -2.09 8.58
N TYR A 47 -3.74 -3.35 8.89
CA TYR A 47 -3.57 -4.42 7.93
C TYR A 47 -4.63 -5.50 8.15
N SER A 48 -5.29 -5.90 7.08
CA SER A 48 -6.13 -7.09 7.05
C SER A 48 -5.41 -8.20 6.26
N PRO A 49 -5.30 -9.41 6.83
CA PRO A 49 -4.75 -10.58 6.14
C PRO A 49 -5.42 -10.84 4.79
N ALA A 50 -4.76 -11.64 3.96
CA ALA A 50 -5.28 -11.95 2.64
C ALA A 50 -6.65 -12.66 2.72
N GLU A 51 -7.59 -12.17 1.93
CA GLU A 51 -8.87 -12.82 1.67
C GLU A 51 -8.87 -13.45 0.27
N SER A 52 -9.39 -14.67 0.18
CA SER A 52 -9.43 -15.42 -1.07
C SER A 52 -10.63 -15.06 -1.93
N PHE A 53 -10.36 -14.69 -3.18
CA PHE A 53 -11.35 -14.38 -4.21
C PHE A 53 -11.15 -15.27 -5.45
N GLY A 54 -11.20 -16.58 -5.23
CA GLY A 54 -11.14 -17.58 -6.30
C GLY A 54 -9.71 -17.86 -6.76
N LEU A 55 -9.27 -17.23 -7.84
CA LEU A 55 -7.90 -17.42 -8.39
C LEU A 55 -6.90 -16.38 -7.91
N VAL A 56 -7.34 -15.45 -7.07
CA VAL A 56 -6.52 -14.37 -6.52
C VAL A 56 -6.77 -14.21 -5.03
N GLU A 57 -5.73 -13.76 -4.35
CA GLU A 57 -5.72 -13.42 -2.94
C GLU A 57 -5.56 -11.91 -2.81
N VAL A 58 -6.21 -11.31 -1.80
CA VAL A 58 -6.27 -9.85 -1.65
C VAL A 58 -5.92 -9.44 -0.22
N SER A 59 -4.81 -8.72 -0.07
CA SER A 59 -4.46 -8.05 1.19
C SER A 59 -4.96 -6.60 1.19
N THR A 60 -5.53 -6.16 2.31
CA THR A 60 -6.04 -4.78 2.46
C THR A 60 -5.23 -4.02 3.50
N PHE A 61 -4.83 -2.80 3.15
CA PHE A 61 -4.21 -1.82 4.02
C PHE A 61 -5.13 -0.61 4.16
N LEU A 62 -5.31 -0.13 5.38
CA LEU A 62 -6.00 1.12 5.68
C LEU A 62 -4.98 2.06 6.30
N ILE A 63 -4.61 3.10 5.57
CA ILE A 63 -3.65 4.11 6.01
C ILE A 63 -4.44 5.36 6.38
N THR A 64 -4.38 5.77 7.64
CA THR A 64 -4.93 7.03 8.13
C THR A 64 -3.83 8.09 8.11
N ILE A 65 -4.06 9.14 7.31
CA ILE A 65 -3.11 10.23 7.09
C ILE A 65 -3.62 11.54 7.69
N GLY A 66 -2.71 12.23 8.38
CA GLY A 66 -2.85 13.59 8.88
C GLY A 66 -2.54 14.64 7.82
N SER A 67 -2.62 15.91 8.20
CA SER A 67 -2.52 17.06 7.29
C SER A 67 -1.15 17.22 6.61
N GLY A 68 -0.08 16.67 7.20
CA GLY A 68 1.30 16.82 6.72
C GLY A 68 1.90 15.62 5.99
N VAL A 69 1.13 14.60 5.60
CA VAL A 69 1.72 13.34 5.09
C VAL A 69 2.42 13.49 3.74
N ALA A 70 3.69 13.08 3.71
CA ALA A 70 4.48 12.87 2.51
C ALA A 70 3.98 11.65 1.72
N ILE A 71 2.96 11.86 0.87
CA ILE A 71 2.36 10.86 -0.04
C ILE A 71 3.42 10.13 -0.91
N ASN A 72 4.50 10.82 -1.24
CA ASN A 72 5.65 10.24 -1.93
C ASN A 72 6.26 9.07 -1.14
N LEU A 73 6.37 9.13 0.19
CA LEU A 73 6.91 8.02 0.99
C LEU A 73 6.09 6.75 0.89
N ILE A 74 4.76 6.86 1.04
CA ILE A 74 3.83 5.73 0.85
C ILE A 74 4.01 5.17 -0.56
N SER A 75 4.13 6.05 -1.55
CA SER A 75 4.29 5.67 -2.96
C SER A 75 5.60 4.91 -3.20
N SER A 76 6.72 5.44 -2.72
CA SER A 76 8.04 4.81 -2.88
C SER A 76 8.09 3.45 -2.18
N TRP A 77 7.58 3.35 -0.95
CA TRP A 77 7.54 2.10 -0.18
C TRP A 77 6.70 1.03 -0.88
N LEU A 78 5.47 1.36 -1.28
CA LEU A 78 4.57 0.41 -1.91
C LEU A 78 5.17 -0.11 -3.23
N ILE A 79 5.83 0.76 -3.99
CA ILE A 79 6.54 0.38 -5.21
C ILE A 79 7.77 -0.48 -4.93
N GLU A 80 8.55 -0.16 -3.91
CA GLU A 80 9.71 -0.97 -3.50
C GLU A 80 9.27 -2.41 -3.23
N LYS A 81 8.16 -2.59 -2.50
CA LYS A 81 7.60 -3.91 -2.22
C LYS A 81 7.09 -4.58 -3.50
N ILE A 82 6.20 -3.93 -4.25
CA ILE A 82 5.58 -4.52 -5.44
C ILE A 82 6.60 -4.88 -6.51
N LYS A 83 7.61 -4.03 -6.76
CA LYS A 83 8.63 -4.30 -7.79
C LYS A 83 9.45 -5.56 -7.52
N LYS A 84 9.58 -6.00 -6.27
CA LYS A 84 10.25 -7.27 -5.94
C LYS A 84 9.52 -8.50 -6.50
N LYS A 85 8.20 -8.39 -6.72
CA LYS A 85 7.32 -9.49 -7.20
C LYS A 85 6.32 -9.02 -8.26
N GLU A 86 6.69 -8.04 -9.10
CA GLU A 86 5.76 -7.35 -10.02
C GLU A 86 4.96 -8.32 -10.92
N LYS A 87 5.58 -9.43 -11.31
CA LYS A 87 4.98 -10.45 -12.20
C LYS A 87 3.85 -11.23 -11.53
N ASP A 88 3.89 -11.30 -10.20
CA ASP A 88 3.00 -12.11 -9.38
C ASP A 88 1.87 -11.26 -8.76
N VAL A 89 2.02 -9.93 -8.80
CA VAL A 89 0.98 -8.95 -8.45
C VAL A 89 0.07 -8.70 -9.65
N VAL A 90 -1.22 -8.95 -9.46
CA VAL A 90 -2.27 -8.82 -10.49
C VAL A 90 -2.71 -7.36 -10.62
N ALA A 91 -3.04 -6.72 -9.49
CA ALA A 91 -3.55 -5.35 -9.45
C ALA A 91 -3.32 -4.71 -8.09
N ILE A 92 -3.28 -3.38 -8.08
CA ILE A 92 -3.38 -2.57 -6.86
C ILE A 92 -4.58 -1.65 -7.00
N THR A 93 -5.47 -1.69 -6.03
CA THR A 93 -6.64 -0.81 -5.99
C THR A 93 -6.50 0.18 -4.85
N ILE A 94 -6.72 1.46 -5.12
CA ILE A 94 -6.60 2.54 -4.13
C ILE A 94 -7.94 3.26 -4.09
N ASN A 95 -8.61 3.29 -2.94
CA ASN A 95 -9.97 3.81 -2.78
C ASN A 95 -10.92 3.41 -3.93
N GLY A 96 -10.85 2.14 -4.36
CA GLY A 96 -11.67 1.61 -5.46
C GLY A 96 -11.17 1.90 -6.89
N LYS A 97 -10.13 2.74 -7.09
CA LYS A 97 -9.50 2.95 -8.40
C LYS A 97 -8.36 1.94 -8.61
N SER A 98 -8.54 1.04 -9.59
CA SER A 98 -7.56 -0.02 -9.87
C SER A 98 -6.44 0.46 -10.80
N ILE A 99 -5.21 0.10 -10.44
CA ILE A 99 -3.96 0.35 -11.16
C ILE A 99 -3.31 -1.01 -11.42
N SER A 100 -3.08 -1.34 -12.69
CA SER A 100 -2.32 -2.53 -13.05
C SER A 100 -0.86 -2.39 -12.60
N SER A 101 -0.32 -3.45 -11.98
CA SER A 101 1.07 -3.54 -11.51
C SER A 101 2.10 -3.20 -12.60
N ARG A 102 1.90 -3.72 -13.82
CA ARG A 102 2.75 -3.46 -15.02
C ARG A 102 2.84 -1.99 -15.44
N LYS A 103 1.95 -1.18 -14.90
CA LYS A 103 1.75 0.23 -15.22
C LYS A 103 2.09 1.11 -14.00
N LEU A 104 2.52 0.50 -12.89
CA LEU A 104 2.77 1.18 -11.64
C LEU A 104 4.13 1.91 -11.69
N THR A 105 4.07 3.24 -11.61
CA THR A 105 5.24 4.11 -11.41
C THR A 105 5.02 4.98 -10.19
N GLU A 106 6.10 5.48 -9.61
CA GLU A 106 6.05 6.31 -8.40
C GLU A 106 5.28 7.60 -8.64
N GLU A 107 5.51 8.21 -9.79
CA GLU A 107 4.76 9.37 -10.25
C GLU A 107 3.25 9.10 -10.35
N ARG A 108 2.85 7.98 -10.97
CA ARG A 108 1.43 7.65 -11.11
C ARG A 108 0.77 7.33 -9.78
N LEU A 109 1.47 6.61 -8.92
CA LEU A 109 0.97 6.26 -7.60
C LEU A 109 0.82 7.52 -6.72
N THR A 110 1.84 8.39 -6.73
CA THR A 110 1.83 9.68 -6.03
C THR A 110 0.68 10.55 -6.53
N ALA A 111 0.46 10.62 -7.85
CA ALA A 111 -0.63 11.40 -8.42
C ALA A 111 -2.01 10.89 -7.98
N VAL A 112 -2.22 9.58 -7.97
CA VAL A 112 -3.50 8.97 -7.54
C VAL A 112 -3.75 9.23 -6.04
N LEU A 113 -2.74 8.99 -5.21
CA LEU A 113 -2.84 9.23 -3.76
C LEU A 113 -3.03 10.72 -3.45
N THR A 114 -2.36 11.63 -4.17
CA THR A 114 -2.53 13.08 -4.02
C THR A 114 -3.93 13.54 -4.40
N ALA A 115 -4.48 13.05 -5.51
CA ALA A 115 -5.85 13.37 -5.92
C ALA A 115 -6.85 12.89 -4.85
N MET A 116 -6.68 11.69 -4.30
CA MET A 116 -7.54 11.14 -3.25
C MET A 116 -7.40 11.85 -1.91
N ASN A 117 -6.22 12.42 -1.61
CA ASN A 117 -6.04 13.23 -0.42
C ASN A 117 -6.64 14.65 -0.57
N GLN A 118 -7.04 15.08 -1.76
CA GLN A 118 -7.71 16.37 -2.00
C GLN A 118 -9.24 16.26 -2.07
N GLU A 119 -9.76 15.10 -2.49
CA GLU A 119 -11.19 14.73 -2.42
C GLU A 119 -11.71 14.64 -0.97
#